data_AF-A0A072PQW3-F1
#
_entry.id   AF-A0A072PQW3-F1
#
_cell.length_a   1.000
_cell.length_b   1.000
_cell.length_c   1.000
_cell.angle_alpha   90.00
_cell.angle_beta   90.00
_cell.angle_gamma   90.00
#
_symmetry.space_group_name_H-M   'P 1'
#
loop_
_entity.id
_entity.type
_entity.pdbx_description
1 polymer ?
#
loop_
_entity_poly.entity_id
_entity_poly.type
_entity_poly.pdbx_seq_one_letter_code
_entity_poly.pdbx_strand_id
1 'polypeptide(L)'
;MSVPQWLSDPMSLKSHEILACIKDIVLHKTGHRTVSLTWSSTVQDSCAHFFSPSNIRRYLWLYWTLWHPNVNIMHKPTFDPFSSKAYLLAAMCLIGACMSPDSADSSQARLWFNCVEELVFNSDDFCDDAQPPTCRDTGEVKWRHEKLRALQAAYMVLLYQTWEGTDSSKRRVRRMRFSMVIAAIRDVGIPNARHPNYAGLSLEEFSFSQFAAMEELIRVILWVFLIDTAFVIFNNLPPRMVIKELKMSPAWPEVCFQATTPEECLKALQVESTNHLFRRGQTPQFGTAFELLYQNPIDETTTTLLADLGPLNLFAMTSTLHALVFHHQSTFSCHGSLDSIKTVLDSWSSVWQTYIQKFSVDQRHSPIPLGSQDLEPEEMWKRVGFMRHAEEYWLLAKLMVDNLSCSEESPVTEKHIVSDHGRVSFDATECRSVDPLLNEYDETSMEQINALISDFRKIGL
;
A
#
# COMPACT_ATOMS: atom_id res chain seq x y z
N MET A 1 -2.85 -31.97 40.23
CA MET A 1 -3.62 -30.76 39.88
C MET A 1 -3.52 -30.59 38.39
N SER A 2 -4.62 -30.81 37.67
CA SER A 2 -4.70 -30.54 36.24
C SER A 2 -4.63 -29.03 36.02
N VAL A 3 -3.67 -28.59 35.23
CA VAL A 3 -3.59 -27.19 34.77
C VAL A 3 -4.89 -26.89 34.01
N PRO A 4 -5.61 -25.79 34.32
CA PRO A 4 -6.83 -25.41 33.60
C PRO A 4 -6.61 -25.42 32.08
N GLN A 5 -7.55 -25.99 31.32
CA GLN A 5 -7.45 -26.18 29.86
C GLN A 5 -7.21 -24.87 29.05
N TRP A 6 -7.50 -23.71 29.63
CA TRP A 6 -7.20 -22.41 29.00
C TRP A 6 -5.73 -22.00 29.17
N LEU A 7 -5.03 -22.46 30.22
CA LEU A 7 -3.58 -22.29 30.40
C LEU A 7 -2.75 -23.19 29.47
N SER A 8 -3.37 -24.21 28.85
CA SER A 8 -2.71 -25.07 27.87
C SER A 8 -2.76 -24.56 26.43
N ASP A 9 -3.56 -23.53 26.13
CA ASP A 9 -3.57 -22.89 24.81
C ASP A 9 -2.66 -21.64 24.83
N PRO A 10 -1.51 -21.65 24.12
CA PRO A 10 -0.60 -20.49 24.06
C PRO A 10 -1.26 -19.22 23.54
N MET A 11 -2.31 -19.35 22.71
CA MET A 11 -3.06 -18.22 22.18
C MET A 11 -3.95 -17.54 23.23
N SER A 12 -4.25 -18.23 24.34
CA SER A 12 -4.98 -17.63 25.48
C SER A 12 -4.24 -16.42 26.03
N LEU A 13 -2.90 -16.44 26.10
CA LEU A 13 -2.13 -15.30 26.62
C LEU A 13 -2.34 -14.07 25.73
N LYS A 14 -2.27 -14.24 24.41
CA LYS A 14 -2.49 -13.16 23.44
C LYS A 14 -3.94 -12.65 23.45
N SER A 15 -4.91 -13.55 23.61
CA SER A 15 -6.32 -13.19 23.79
C SER A 15 -6.51 -12.26 25.00
N HIS A 16 -5.93 -12.61 26.15
CA HIS A 16 -6.00 -11.79 27.36
C HIS A 16 -5.24 -10.47 27.23
N GLU A 17 -4.08 -10.46 26.56
CA GLU A 17 -3.30 -9.25 26.28
C GLU A 17 -4.11 -8.26 25.44
N ILE A 18 -4.72 -8.71 24.35
CA ILE A 18 -5.59 -7.88 23.50
C ILE A 18 -6.78 -7.34 24.30
N LEU A 19 -7.45 -8.20 25.07
CA LEU A 19 -8.59 -7.78 25.91
C LEU A 19 -8.18 -6.71 26.92
N ALA A 20 -7.02 -6.87 27.58
CA ALA A 20 -6.51 -5.90 28.55
C ALA A 20 -6.17 -4.56 27.88
N CYS A 21 -5.51 -4.58 26.72
CA CYS A 21 -5.22 -3.38 25.94
C CYS A 21 -6.49 -2.65 25.51
N ILE A 22 -7.49 -3.35 24.98
CA ILE A 22 -8.76 -2.74 24.56
C ILE A 22 -9.51 -2.17 25.76
N LYS A 23 -9.53 -2.89 26.89
CA LYS A 23 -10.12 -2.40 28.14
C LYS A 23 -9.49 -1.09 28.57
N ASP A 24 -8.17 -1.01 28.55
CA ASP A 24 -7.43 0.19 28.91
C ASP A 24 -7.80 1.38 28.02
N ILE A 25 -7.82 1.18 26.70
CA ILE A 25 -8.24 2.20 25.71
C ILE A 25 -9.67 2.70 25.97
N VAL A 26 -10.61 1.81 26.31
CA VAL A 26 -12.01 2.19 26.55
C VAL A 26 -12.17 2.93 27.88
N LEU A 27 -11.37 2.60 28.91
CA LEU A 27 -11.41 3.26 30.22
C LEU A 27 -10.72 4.62 30.20
N HIS A 28 -9.57 4.71 29.54
CA HIS A 28 -8.72 5.91 29.48
C HIS A 28 -8.85 6.61 28.14
N LYS A 29 -10.10 6.86 27.69
CA LYS A 29 -10.39 7.52 26.41
C LYS A 29 -9.45 8.72 26.22
N THR A 30 -8.57 8.63 25.23
CA THR A 30 -7.69 9.74 24.87
C THR A 30 -8.56 10.95 24.50
N GLY A 31 -8.05 12.17 24.67
CA GLY A 31 -8.85 13.41 24.58
C GLY A 31 -9.61 13.61 23.26
N HIS A 32 -9.26 12.86 22.22
CA HIS A 32 -10.02 12.75 20.97
C HIS A 32 -11.09 11.66 21.14
N ARG A 33 -12.38 12.02 21.16
CA ARG A 33 -13.53 11.12 21.37
C ARG A 33 -13.75 10.07 20.25
N THR A 34 -12.71 9.45 19.73
CA THR A 34 -12.75 8.43 18.67
C THR A 34 -13.48 7.17 19.14
N VAL A 35 -13.27 6.76 20.39
CA VAL A 35 -13.89 5.57 20.98
C VAL A 35 -15.21 5.94 21.68
N SER A 36 -16.32 5.57 21.06
CA SER A 36 -17.67 5.78 21.61
C SER A 36 -18.07 4.73 22.66
N LEU A 37 -17.39 3.59 22.70
CA LEU A 37 -17.70 2.48 23.61
C LEU A 37 -17.56 2.88 25.08
N THR A 38 -18.38 2.27 25.93
CA THR A 38 -18.30 2.39 27.39
C THR A 38 -18.09 1.00 27.96
N TRP A 39 -17.09 0.84 28.83
CA TRP A 39 -16.74 -0.47 29.36
C TRP A 39 -17.88 -1.01 30.24
N SER A 40 -18.30 -2.25 29.97
CA SER A 40 -19.34 -2.98 30.70
C SER A 40 -19.04 -4.47 30.65
N SER A 41 -19.75 -5.29 31.44
CA SER A 41 -19.62 -6.75 31.37
C SER A 41 -19.95 -7.28 29.97
N THR A 42 -21.02 -6.78 29.34
CA THR A 42 -21.39 -7.17 27.97
C THR A 42 -20.31 -6.82 26.94
N VAL A 43 -19.67 -5.65 27.05
CA VAL A 43 -18.56 -5.26 26.15
C VAL A 43 -17.34 -6.14 26.38
N GLN A 44 -17.02 -6.45 27.65
CA GLN A 44 -15.93 -7.35 28.00
C GLN A 44 -16.16 -8.75 27.42
N ASP A 45 -17.35 -9.33 27.61
CA ASP A 45 -17.70 -10.66 27.10
C ASP A 45 -17.65 -10.68 25.56
N SER A 46 -18.16 -9.62 24.92
CA SER A 46 -18.10 -9.48 23.45
C SER A 46 -16.65 -9.41 22.95
N CYS A 47 -15.78 -8.67 23.65
CA CYS A 47 -14.37 -8.55 23.30
C CYS A 47 -13.63 -9.88 23.47
N ALA A 48 -13.86 -10.56 24.59
CA ALA A 48 -13.27 -11.86 24.89
C ALA A 48 -13.76 -12.94 23.90
N HIS A 49 -15.01 -12.88 23.46
CA HIS A 49 -15.53 -13.76 22.43
C HIS A 49 -14.88 -13.49 21.07
N PHE A 50 -14.86 -12.23 20.62
CA PHE A 50 -14.29 -11.86 19.32
C PHE A 50 -12.79 -12.20 19.24
N PHE A 51 -12.01 -11.82 20.25
CA PHE A 51 -10.59 -12.15 20.34
C PHE A 51 -10.32 -13.46 21.09
N SER A 52 -11.25 -14.42 21.06
CA SER A 52 -11.02 -15.73 21.65
C SER A 52 -9.92 -16.49 20.89
N PRO A 53 -9.19 -17.44 21.53
CA PRO A 53 -8.13 -18.19 20.88
C PRO A 53 -8.52 -18.90 19.58
N SER A 54 -9.77 -19.39 19.47
CA SER A 54 -10.30 -20.00 18.26
C SER A 54 -10.57 -18.96 17.16
N ASN A 55 -11.17 -17.83 17.51
CA ASN A 55 -11.43 -16.75 16.55
C ASN A 55 -10.15 -16.08 16.07
N ILE A 56 -9.14 -15.87 16.93
CA ILE A 56 -7.83 -15.34 16.50
C ILE A 56 -7.23 -16.24 15.42
N ARG A 57 -7.17 -17.57 15.64
CA ARG A 57 -6.64 -18.51 14.62
C ARG A 57 -7.43 -18.45 13.33
N ARG A 58 -8.77 -18.43 13.43
CA ARG A 58 -9.66 -18.38 12.27
C ARG A 58 -9.50 -17.08 11.47
N TYR A 59 -9.47 -15.93 12.13
CA TYR A 59 -9.28 -14.64 11.46
C TYR A 59 -7.87 -14.50 10.89
N LEU A 60 -6.84 -15.01 11.56
CA LEU A 60 -5.49 -15.05 10.97
C LEU A 60 -5.44 -15.93 9.73
N TRP A 61 -6.12 -17.09 9.75
CA TRP A 61 -6.24 -17.93 8.57
C TRP A 61 -6.92 -17.18 7.42
N LEU A 62 -8.06 -16.49 7.67
CA LEU A 62 -8.73 -15.65 6.68
C LEU A 62 -7.83 -14.51 6.17
N TYR A 63 -7.08 -13.87 7.06
CA TYR A 63 -6.09 -12.85 6.69
C TYR A 63 -5.07 -13.41 5.69
N TRP A 64 -4.42 -14.54 6.00
CA TRP A 64 -3.41 -15.13 5.13
C TRP A 64 -3.98 -15.62 3.80
N THR A 65 -5.11 -16.31 3.84
CA THR A 65 -5.70 -16.97 2.67
C THR A 65 -6.35 -15.96 1.72
N LEU A 66 -7.05 -14.95 2.25
CA LEU A 66 -7.90 -14.06 1.47
C LEU A 66 -7.31 -12.66 1.29
N TRP A 67 -6.67 -12.10 2.32
CA TRP A 67 -6.18 -10.72 2.29
C TRP A 67 -4.70 -10.58 1.91
N HIS A 68 -3.81 -11.35 2.51
CA HIS A 68 -2.36 -11.22 2.33
C HIS A 68 -1.89 -11.22 0.85
N PRO A 69 -2.45 -12.04 -0.07
CA PRO A 69 -2.13 -11.96 -1.49
C PRO A 69 -2.34 -10.57 -2.11
N ASN A 70 -3.33 -9.85 -1.60
CA ASN A 70 -3.71 -8.52 -2.06
C ASN A 70 -2.78 -7.44 -1.50
N VAL A 71 -2.37 -7.57 -0.23
CA VAL A 71 -1.42 -6.67 0.43
C VAL A 71 -0.44 -7.48 1.26
N ASN A 72 0.72 -7.73 0.68
CA ASN A 72 1.74 -8.62 1.19
C ASN A 72 2.83 -7.89 2.01
N ILE A 73 2.41 -7.12 3.02
CA ILE A 73 3.31 -6.37 3.90
C ILE A 73 3.95 -7.22 5.01
N MET A 74 3.54 -8.48 5.16
CA MET A 74 4.01 -9.41 6.20
C MET A 74 4.69 -10.62 5.56
N HIS A 75 5.82 -11.06 6.10
CA HIS A 75 6.50 -12.28 5.68
C HIS A 75 5.95 -13.48 6.46
N LYS A 76 5.03 -14.22 5.83
CA LYS A 76 4.31 -15.34 6.47
C LYS A 76 5.24 -16.39 7.09
N PRO A 77 6.33 -16.85 6.44
CA PRO A 77 7.20 -17.90 7.00
C PRO A 77 7.92 -17.52 8.29
N THR A 78 8.20 -16.23 8.51
CA THR A 78 8.87 -15.74 9.74
C THR A 78 7.91 -15.14 10.75
N PHE A 79 6.62 -15.06 10.43
CA PHE A 79 5.62 -14.51 11.34
C PHE A 79 5.23 -15.54 12.41
N ASP A 80 5.39 -15.16 13.66
CA ASP A 80 4.93 -15.94 14.81
C ASP A 80 3.84 -15.16 15.58
N PRO A 81 2.58 -15.64 15.60
CA PRO A 81 1.51 -14.97 16.32
C PRO A 81 1.71 -14.98 17.85
N PHE A 82 2.51 -15.91 18.39
CA PHE A 82 2.71 -16.04 19.84
C PHE A 82 3.71 -15.02 20.40
N SER A 83 4.68 -14.59 19.61
CA SER A 83 5.62 -13.51 19.95
C SER A 83 5.19 -12.14 19.46
N SER A 84 4.23 -12.05 18.54
CA SER A 84 3.72 -10.79 17.98
C SER A 84 3.07 -9.87 19.03
N LYS A 85 3.18 -8.56 18.85
CA LYS A 85 2.52 -7.55 19.71
C LYS A 85 1.00 -7.63 19.59
N ALA A 86 0.29 -7.42 20.70
CA ALA A 86 -1.17 -7.47 20.73
C ALA A 86 -1.84 -6.52 19.71
N TYR A 87 -1.29 -5.31 19.50
CA TYR A 87 -1.85 -4.35 18.55
C TYR A 87 -1.79 -4.86 17.10
N LEU A 88 -0.72 -5.54 16.72
CA LEU A 88 -0.54 -6.09 15.37
C LEU A 88 -1.48 -7.28 15.17
N LEU A 89 -1.51 -8.19 16.15
CA LEU A 89 -2.39 -9.35 16.11
C LEU A 89 -3.87 -8.95 16.05
N ALA A 90 -4.27 -7.92 16.82
CA ALA A 90 -5.62 -7.38 16.79
C ALA A 90 -5.96 -6.77 15.42
N ALA A 91 -5.07 -5.97 14.83
CA ALA A 91 -5.26 -5.38 13.50
C ALA A 91 -5.40 -6.46 12.41
N MET A 92 -4.57 -7.51 12.44
CA MET A 92 -4.67 -8.66 11.53
C MET A 92 -6.00 -9.41 11.71
N CYS A 93 -6.46 -9.61 12.95
CA CYS A 93 -7.76 -10.25 13.22
C CYS A 93 -8.92 -9.44 12.64
N LEU A 94 -8.89 -8.11 12.74
CA LEU A 94 -9.94 -7.26 12.17
C LEU A 94 -10.00 -7.36 10.65
N ILE A 95 -8.85 -7.32 9.97
CA ILE A 95 -8.79 -7.55 8.52
C ILE A 95 -9.32 -8.94 8.17
N GLY A 96 -8.89 -9.97 8.89
CA GLY A 96 -9.37 -11.34 8.69
C GLY A 96 -10.88 -11.49 8.86
N ALA A 97 -11.45 -10.85 9.89
CA ALA A 97 -12.90 -10.84 10.12
C ALA A 97 -13.66 -10.09 9.01
N CYS A 98 -13.11 -9.02 8.45
CA CYS A 98 -13.67 -8.33 7.28
C CYS A 98 -13.68 -9.21 6.02
N MET A 99 -12.78 -10.19 5.92
CA MET A 99 -12.76 -11.16 4.81
C MET A 99 -13.64 -12.39 5.06
N SER A 100 -14.28 -12.49 6.23
CA SER A 100 -15.11 -13.65 6.55
C SER A 100 -16.35 -13.73 5.63
N PRO A 101 -16.72 -14.92 5.15
CA PRO A 101 -17.99 -15.10 4.45
C PRO A 101 -19.20 -14.91 5.38
N ASP A 102 -19.01 -14.98 6.71
CA ASP A 102 -20.05 -14.68 7.68
C ASP A 102 -20.11 -13.17 7.95
N SER A 103 -21.19 -12.53 7.50
CA SER A 103 -21.45 -11.10 7.72
C SER A 103 -21.53 -10.69 9.20
N ALA A 104 -21.75 -11.63 10.12
CA ALA A 104 -21.72 -11.37 11.55
C ALA A 104 -20.30 -11.02 12.02
N ASP A 105 -19.26 -11.66 11.46
CA ASP A 105 -17.86 -11.39 11.82
C ASP A 105 -17.45 -9.97 11.45
N SER A 106 -17.72 -9.54 10.22
CA SER A 106 -17.39 -8.18 9.78
C SER A 106 -18.19 -7.12 10.54
N SER A 107 -19.44 -7.44 10.91
CA SER A 107 -20.27 -6.58 11.78
C SER A 107 -19.72 -6.47 13.20
N GLN A 108 -19.24 -7.55 13.78
CA GLN A 108 -18.60 -7.54 15.09
C GLN A 108 -17.23 -6.85 15.06
N ALA A 109 -16.45 -7.02 13.98
CA ALA A 109 -15.15 -6.38 13.82
C ALA A 109 -15.27 -4.85 13.88
N ARG A 110 -16.31 -4.27 13.26
CA ARG A 110 -16.59 -2.82 13.29
C ARG A 110 -16.70 -2.24 14.70
N LEU A 111 -17.11 -3.04 15.69
CA LEU A 111 -17.17 -2.62 17.09
C LEU A 111 -15.78 -2.23 17.64
N TRP A 112 -14.73 -2.91 17.15
CA TRP A 112 -13.38 -2.83 17.68
C TRP A 112 -12.45 -1.92 16.87
N PHE A 113 -12.85 -1.48 15.68
CA PHE A 113 -12.04 -0.66 14.77
C PHE A 113 -11.41 0.56 15.46
N ASN A 114 -12.23 1.39 16.10
CA ASN A 114 -11.72 2.59 16.76
C ASN A 114 -10.85 2.28 17.98
N CYS A 115 -11.09 1.16 18.68
CA CYS A 115 -10.26 0.75 19.81
C CYS A 115 -8.88 0.30 19.33
N VAL A 116 -8.82 -0.52 18.27
CA VAL A 116 -7.56 -1.00 17.70
C VAL A 116 -6.82 0.13 16.99
N GLU A 117 -7.53 1.07 16.36
CA GLU A 117 -6.92 2.30 15.85
C GLU A 117 -6.19 3.07 16.96
N GLU A 118 -6.87 3.39 18.06
CA GLU A 118 -6.21 4.08 19.19
C GLU A 118 -5.10 3.24 19.82
N LEU A 119 -5.28 1.91 19.91
CA LEU A 119 -4.24 1.02 20.43
C LEU A 119 -2.96 1.08 19.60
N VAL A 120 -3.06 1.08 18.28
CA VAL A 120 -1.90 1.13 17.37
C VAL A 120 -1.25 2.51 17.39
N PHE A 121 -2.04 3.56 17.18
CA PHE A 121 -1.53 4.92 17.01
C PHE A 121 -1.09 5.61 18.30
N ASN A 122 -1.42 5.05 19.48
CA ASN A 122 -0.88 5.49 20.76
C ASN A 122 0.13 4.48 21.35
N SER A 123 0.54 3.46 20.59
CA SER A 123 1.58 2.54 21.06
C SER A 123 2.93 3.24 21.14
N ASP A 124 3.74 2.90 22.14
CA ASP A 124 5.11 3.41 22.28
C ASP A 124 5.92 3.10 21.03
N ASP A 125 5.80 1.89 20.49
CA ASP A 125 6.51 1.44 19.28
C ASP A 125 6.18 2.34 18.06
N PHE A 126 4.94 2.83 17.94
CA PHE A 126 4.54 3.75 16.86
C PHE A 126 4.98 5.19 17.14
N CYS A 127 4.82 5.67 18.37
CA CYS A 127 5.11 7.06 18.77
C CYS A 127 6.58 7.32 19.07
N ASP A 128 7.44 6.30 19.00
CA ASP A 128 8.86 6.43 19.28
C ASP A 128 9.57 7.21 18.14
N ASP A 129 9.80 8.49 18.41
CA ASP A 129 10.51 9.46 17.56
C ASP A 129 12.04 9.42 17.75
N ALA A 130 12.58 8.52 18.58
CA ALA A 130 14.03 8.49 18.79
C ALA A 130 14.74 8.13 17.47
N GLN A 131 15.87 8.78 17.22
CA GLN A 131 16.67 8.52 16.02
C GLN A 131 17.11 7.05 16.03
N PRO A 132 17.07 6.36 14.87
CA PRO A 132 17.45 4.96 14.85
C PRO A 132 18.93 4.82 15.26
N PRO A 133 19.26 3.87 16.13
CA PRO A 133 20.61 3.74 16.66
C PRO A 133 21.60 3.44 15.54
N THR A 134 22.60 4.30 15.38
CA THR A 134 23.72 4.05 14.47
C THR A 134 24.79 3.20 15.15
N CYS A 135 25.22 2.14 14.49
CA CYS A 135 26.39 1.37 14.89
C CYS A 135 27.62 2.29 14.89
N ARG A 136 28.32 2.38 16.03
CA ARG A 136 29.50 3.28 16.16
C ARG A 136 30.66 2.87 15.26
N ASP A 137 30.78 1.58 14.98
CA ASP A 137 31.92 1.02 14.25
C ASP A 137 31.68 1.00 12.73
N THR A 138 30.45 0.71 12.29
CA THR A 138 30.09 0.60 10.86
C THR A 138 29.37 1.84 10.31
N GLY A 139 28.86 2.72 11.19
CA GLY A 139 27.99 3.83 10.80
C GLY A 139 26.60 3.40 10.34
N GLU A 140 26.29 2.10 10.35
CA GLU A 140 25.01 1.58 9.86
C GLU A 140 23.87 1.93 10.80
N VAL A 141 22.80 2.45 10.21
CA VAL A 141 21.54 2.76 10.91
C VAL A 141 20.84 1.43 11.21
N LYS A 142 20.73 1.07 12.49
CA LYS A 142 19.89 -0.06 12.92
C LYS A 142 18.44 0.42 13.00
N TRP A 143 17.63 -0.02 12.06
CA TRP A 143 16.21 0.23 12.09
C TRP A 143 15.52 -0.64 13.16
N ARG A 144 14.45 -0.13 13.77
CA ARG A 144 13.78 -0.77 14.91
C ARG A 144 12.71 -1.74 14.43
N HIS A 145 12.87 -3.02 14.71
CA HIS A 145 11.91 -4.07 14.31
C HIS A 145 10.48 -3.74 14.78
N GLU A 146 10.33 -3.25 16.00
CA GLU A 146 9.03 -2.90 16.57
C GLU A 146 8.34 -1.74 15.83
N LYS A 147 9.10 -0.75 15.34
CA LYS A 147 8.55 0.36 14.53
C LYS A 147 7.97 -0.17 13.21
N LEU A 148 8.57 -1.19 12.58
CA LEU A 148 7.98 -1.85 11.42
C LEU A 148 6.69 -2.58 11.79
N ARG A 149 6.67 -3.32 12.91
CA ARG A 149 5.44 -4.01 13.37
C ARG A 149 4.30 -3.00 13.63
N ALA A 150 4.64 -1.86 14.23
CA ALA A 150 3.71 -0.75 14.43
C ALA A 150 3.23 -0.13 13.10
N LEU A 151 4.12 0.08 12.13
CA LEU A 151 3.76 0.56 10.78
C LEU A 151 2.86 -0.42 10.02
N GLN A 152 3.15 -1.72 10.08
CA GLN A 152 2.31 -2.77 9.49
C GLN A 152 0.90 -2.74 10.08
N ALA A 153 0.79 -2.66 11.41
CA ALA A 153 -0.49 -2.54 12.09
C ALA A 153 -1.21 -1.23 11.72
N ALA A 154 -0.50 -0.10 11.68
CA ALA A 154 -1.05 1.20 11.33
C ALA A 154 -1.58 1.21 9.89
N TYR A 155 -0.86 0.59 8.96
CA TYR A 155 -1.33 0.41 7.59
C TYR A 155 -2.63 -0.41 7.52
N MET A 156 -2.71 -1.53 8.25
CA MET A 156 -3.95 -2.31 8.33
C MET A 156 -5.12 -1.49 8.89
N VAL A 157 -4.86 -0.63 9.90
CA VAL A 157 -5.85 0.31 10.44
C VAL A 157 -6.34 1.29 9.39
N LEU A 158 -5.42 1.95 8.67
CA LEU A 158 -5.78 2.87 7.59
C LEU A 158 -6.68 2.17 6.57
N LEU A 159 -6.32 0.94 6.22
CA LEU A 159 -7.01 0.15 5.22
C LEU A 159 -8.44 -0.20 5.63
N TYR A 160 -8.67 -0.87 6.77
CA TYR A 160 -10.04 -1.22 7.14
C TYR A 160 -10.90 0.01 7.43
N GLN A 161 -10.33 1.09 7.99
CA GLN A 161 -11.11 2.32 8.20
C GLN A 161 -11.45 3.02 6.89
N THR A 162 -10.59 2.93 5.87
CA THR A 162 -10.84 3.53 4.54
C THR A 162 -12.01 2.85 3.84
N TRP A 163 -12.10 1.52 3.93
CA TRP A 163 -13.11 0.75 3.18
C TRP A 163 -14.36 0.44 4.02
N GLU A 164 -14.20 -0.02 5.26
CA GLU A 164 -15.27 -0.51 6.13
C GLU A 164 -15.67 0.47 7.24
N GLY A 165 -14.90 1.55 7.42
CA GLY A 165 -15.15 2.55 8.46
C GLY A 165 -16.36 3.44 8.18
N THR A 166 -16.82 4.14 9.22
CA THR A 166 -17.81 5.23 9.06
C THR A 166 -17.21 6.40 8.27
N ASP A 167 -18.03 7.28 7.69
CA ASP A 167 -17.51 8.48 7.00
C ASP A 167 -16.65 9.37 7.91
N SER A 168 -16.96 9.41 9.21
CA SER A 168 -16.12 10.08 10.20
C SER A 168 -14.74 9.43 10.35
N SER A 169 -14.69 8.10 10.33
CA SER A 169 -13.45 7.33 10.36
C SER A 169 -12.66 7.50 9.07
N LYS A 170 -13.31 7.38 7.90
CA LYS A 170 -12.69 7.59 6.58
C LYS A 170 -12.00 8.95 6.49
N ARG A 171 -12.69 10.03 6.88
CA ARG A 171 -12.11 11.37 6.94
C ARG A 171 -10.97 11.47 7.95
N ARG A 172 -11.11 10.90 9.15
CA ARG A 172 -10.05 10.91 10.17
C ARG A 172 -8.80 10.19 9.69
N VAL A 173 -8.94 9.02 9.06
CA VAL A 173 -7.77 8.29 8.58
C VAL A 173 -7.07 9.01 7.45
N ARG A 174 -7.82 9.55 6.48
CA ARG A 174 -7.22 10.37 5.40
C ARG A 174 -6.56 11.63 5.94
N ARG A 175 -7.22 12.42 6.79
CA ARG A 175 -6.70 13.73 7.22
C ARG A 175 -5.61 13.65 8.29
N MET A 176 -5.73 12.70 9.21
CA MET A 176 -4.91 12.67 10.43
C MET A 176 -4.01 11.44 10.48
N ARG A 177 -4.58 10.23 10.52
CA ARG A 177 -3.80 8.99 10.76
C ARG A 177 -2.81 8.72 9.64
N PHE A 178 -3.18 8.99 8.40
CA PHE A 178 -2.29 8.83 7.27
C PHE A 178 -1.07 9.75 7.35
N SER A 179 -1.26 11.01 7.79
CA SER A 179 -0.14 11.94 8.03
C SER A 179 0.83 11.42 9.09
N MET A 180 0.33 10.76 10.14
CA MET A 180 1.18 10.12 11.15
C MET A 180 2.00 8.97 10.56
N VAL A 181 1.39 8.15 9.69
CA VAL A 181 2.10 7.06 8.99
C VAL A 181 3.19 7.60 8.06
N ILE A 182 2.89 8.67 7.31
CA ILE A 182 3.89 9.34 6.45
C ILE A 182 5.08 9.86 7.27
N ALA A 183 4.82 10.50 8.42
CA ALA A 183 5.89 10.94 9.32
C ALA A 183 6.74 9.74 9.79
N ALA A 184 6.10 8.69 10.31
CA ALA A 184 6.78 7.51 10.82
C ALA A 184 7.62 6.78 9.75
N ILE A 185 7.18 6.72 8.50
CA ILE A 185 7.96 6.14 7.39
C ILE A 185 9.18 6.99 7.05
N ARG A 186 9.02 8.32 7.06
CA ARG A 186 10.14 9.24 6.84
C ARG A 186 11.17 9.14 7.96
N ASP A 187 10.75 8.90 9.20
CA ASP A 187 11.62 8.69 10.36
C ASP A 187 12.37 7.36 10.31
N VAL A 188 11.77 6.30 9.76
CA VAL A 188 12.48 5.03 9.48
C VAL A 188 13.57 5.23 8.41
N GLY A 189 13.39 6.22 7.54
CA GLY A 189 14.34 6.58 6.49
C GLY A 189 14.19 5.70 5.26
N ILE A 190 13.29 6.08 4.35
CA ILE A 190 13.04 5.39 3.07
C ILE A 190 14.33 5.03 2.32
N PRO A 191 15.34 5.90 2.16
CA PRO A 191 16.55 5.56 1.41
C PRO A 191 17.37 4.41 2.01
N ASN A 192 17.16 4.08 3.30
CA ASN A 192 17.85 3.01 4.01
C ASN A 192 17.21 1.64 3.78
N ALA A 193 16.00 1.58 3.21
CA ALA A 193 15.33 0.32 2.90
C ALA A 193 15.94 -0.30 1.63
N ARG A 194 17.12 -0.92 1.79
CA ARG A 194 17.90 -1.49 0.68
C ARG A 194 18.39 -2.87 1.02
N HIS A 195 18.30 -3.75 0.04
CA HIS A 195 18.93 -5.05 0.12
C HIS A 195 20.44 -4.96 -0.18
N PRO A 196 21.29 -5.67 0.57
CA PRO A 196 22.68 -5.87 0.19
C PRO A 196 22.77 -6.73 -1.07
N ASN A 197 23.97 -6.86 -1.61
CA ASN A 197 24.21 -7.83 -2.67
C ASN A 197 24.23 -9.24 -2.08
N TYR A 198 23.26 -10.07 -2.46
CA TYR A 198 23.18 -11.47 -2.03
C TYR A 198 24.03 -12.41 -2.90
N ALA A 199 24.58 -11.93 -4.02
CA ALA A 199 25.42 -12.73 -4.90
C ALA A 199 26.67 -13.21 -4.17
N GLY A 200 26.88 -14.52 -4.15
CA GLY A 200 28.07 -15.16 -3.58
C GLY A 200 28.08 -15.31 -2.06
N LEU A 201 27.01 -14.90 -1.34
CA LEU A 201 26.89 -15.19 0.09
C LEU A 201 26.72 -16.70 0.32
N SER A 202 27.37 -17.22 1.37
CA SER A 202 27.09 -18.53 1.91
C SER A 202 25.82 -18.54 2.76
N LEU A 203 25.29 -19.73 3.06
CA LEU A 203 24.14 -19.88 3.94
C LEU A 203 24.43 -19.38 5.38
N GLU A 204 25.68 -19.51 5.84
CA GLU A 204 26.11 -19.06 7.18
C GLU A 204 26.13 -17.53 7.30
N GLU A 205 26.43 -16.83 6.21
CA GLU A 205 26.43 -15.36 6.14
C GLU A 205 25.02 -14.79 5.93
N PHE A 206 24.08 -15.60 5.45
CA PHE A 206 22.74 -15.17 5.12
C PHE A 206 21.81 -15.12 6.34
N SER A 207 21.34 -13.93 6.68
CA SER A 207 20.31 -13.74 7.70
C SER A 207 18.91 -13.69 7.09
N PHE A 208 18.19 -14.81 7.16
CA PHE A 208 16.83 -14.92 6.62
C PHE A 208 15.84 -13.94 7.28
N SER A 209 15.94 -13.75 8.60
CA SER A 209 15.10 -12.80 9.32
C SER A 209 15.39 -11.35 8.96
N GLN A 210 16.66 -10.98 8.70
CA GLN A 210 17.00 -9.64 8.24
C GLN A 210 16.54 -9.38 6.81
N PHE A 211 16.66 -10.38 5.91
CA PHE A 211 16.07 -10.29 4.57
C PHE A 211 14.56 -10.05 4.66
N ALA A 212 13.84 -10.91 5.38
CA ALA A 212 12.39 -10.83 5.52
C ALA A 212 11.96 -9.46 6.06
N ALA A 213 12.63 -8.99 7.10
CA ALA A 213 12.31 -7.74 7.77
C ALA A 213 12.62 -6.51 6.87
N MET A 214 13.67 -6.55 6.06
CA MET A 214 13.98 -5.51 5.07
C MET A 214 12.95 -5.49 3.92
N GLU A 215 12.59 -6.66 3.41
CA GLU A 215 11.60 -6.79 2.33
C GLU A 215 10.19 -6.40 2.81
N GLU A 216 9.82 -6.75 4.05
CA GLU A 216 8.60 -6.26 4.70
C GLU A 216 8.58 -4.72 4.77
N LEU A 217 9.69 -4.07 5.12
CA LEU A 217 9.79 -2.60 5.14
C LEU A 217 9.63 -1.99 3.74
N ILE A 218 10.30 -2.53 2.73
CA ILE A 218 10.16 -2.09 1.33
C ILE A 218 8.70 -2.20 0.89
N ARG A 219 8.05 -3.33 1.17
CA ARG A 219 6.64 -3.56 0.83
C ARG A 219 5.70 -2.63 1.59
N VAL A 220 5.94 -2.36 2.87
CA VAL A 220 5.16 -1.36 3.63
C VAL A 220 5.27 0.02 2.99
N ILE A 221 6.48 0.45 2.59
CA ILE A 221 6.68 1.74 1.91
C ILE A 221 5.91 1.78 0.59
N LEU A 222 6.00 0.73 -0.23
CA LEU A 222 5.26 0.61 -1.49
C LEU A 222 3.74 0.68 -1.25
N TRP A 223 3.24 -0.09 -0.29
CA TRP A 223 1.81 -0.11 0.02
C TRP A 223 1.30 1.21 0.58
N VAL A 224 2.12 1.94 1.34
CA VAL A 224 1.78 3.28 1.82
C VAL A 224 1.76 4.30 0.67
N PHE A 225 2.69 4.18 -0.29
CA PHE A 225 2.63 4.97 -1.52
C PHE A 225 1.39 4.64 -2.37
N LEU A 226 0.99 3.37 -2.42
CA LEU A 226 -0.20 2.92 -3.14
C LEU A 226 -1.49 3.43 -2.49
N ILE A 227 -1.61 3.45 -1.16
CA ILE A 227 -2.79 4.03 -0.49
C ILE A 227 -2.83 5.56 -0.61
N ASP A 228 -1.67 6.24 -0.65
CA ASP A 228 -1.60 7.67 -0.99
C ASP A 228 -2.21 7.93 -2.36
N THR A 229 -1.80 7.14 -3.35
CA THR A 229 -2.33 7.23 -4.72
C THR A 229 -3.81 6.85 -4.77
N ALA A 230 -4.25 5.88 -3.97
CA ALA A 230 -5.67 5.55 -3.86
C ALA A 230 -6.47 6.78 -3.36
N PHE A 231 -5.93 7.58 -2.44
CA PHE A 231 -6.58 8.83 -2.03
C PHE A 231 -6.57 9.91 -3.12
N VAL A 232 -5.54 9.94 -3.99
CA VAL A 232 -5.54 10.79 -5.19
C VAL A 232 -6.70 10.38 -6.11
N ILE A 233 -6.77 9.09 -6.45
CA ILE A 233 -7.78 8.58 -7.39
C ILE A 233 -9.18 8.72 -6.81
N PHE A 234 -9.38 8.25 -5.58
CA PHE A 234 -10.70 8.03 -4.98
C PHE A 234 -11.27 9.20 -4.19
N ASN A 235 -10.42 10.11 -3.74
CA ASN A 235 -10.81 11.23 -2.88
C ASN A 235 -10.28 12.57 -3.38
N ASN A 236 -9.64 12.59 -4.56
CA ASN A 236 -9.06 13.79 -5.15
C ASN A 236 -8.16 14.55 -4.17
N LEU A 237 -7.42 13.81 -3.34
CA LEU A 237 -6.49 14.40 -2.37
C LEU A 237 -5.13 14.59 -3.03
N PRO A 238 -4.41 15.69 -2.72
CA PRO A 238 -3.05 15.83 -3.19
C PRO A 238 -2.16 14.72 -2.63
N PRO A 239 -1.30 14.11 -3.47
CA PRO A 239 -0.37 13.08 -3.01
C PRO A 239 0.54 13.68 -1.94
N ARG A 240 0.73 12.94 -0.84
CA ARG A 240 1.60 13.35 0.28
C ARG A 240 3.00 12.76 0.16
N MET A 241 3.13 11.76 -0.70
CA MET A 241 4.37 11.14 -1.10
C MET A 241 4.75 11.57 -2.52
N VAL A 242 6.06 11.71 -2.75
CA VAL A 242 6.58 12.04 -4.08
C VAL A 242 7.51 10.94 -4.55
N ILE A 243 7.41 10.53 -5.81
CA ILE A 243 8.23 9.44 -6.38
C ILE A 243 9.74 9.62 -6.13
N LYS A 244 10.23 10.86 -6.12
CA LYS A 244 11.64 11.19 -5.86
C LYS A 244 12.12 10.84 -4.44
N GLU A 245 11.21 10.59 -3.50
CA GLU A 245 11.56 10.12 -2.15
C GLU A 245 11.74 8.59 -2.10
N LEU A 246 11.23 7.84 -3.08
CA LEU A 246 11.31 6.38 -3.18
C LEU A 246 12.70 5.91 -3.64
N LYS A 247 13.70 6.21 -2.82
CA LYS A 247 15.12 5.85 -3.00
C LYS A 247 15.50 4.50 -2.37
N MET A 248 14.50 3.66 -2.11
CA MET A 248 14.62 2.29 -1.61
C MET A 248 14.86 1.30 -2.77
N SER A 249 15.21 0.05 -2.45
CA SER A 249 15.24 -1.04 -3.44
C SER A 249 13.83 -1.47 -3.84
N PRO A 250 13.53 -1.74 -5.13
CA PRO A 250 12.29 -2.41 -5.54
C PRO A 250 12.04 -3.69 -4.73
N ALA A 251 10.77 -4.07 -4.57
CA ALA A 251 10.42 -5.33 -3.93
C ALA A 251 10.98 -6.51 -4.74
N TRP A 252 11.45 -7.55 -4.08
CA TRP A 252 11.87 -8.77 -4.75
C TRP A 252 10.67 -9.56 -5.32
N PRO A 253 10.89 -10.43 -6.32
CA PRO A 253 9.86 -11.34 -6.81
C PRO A 253 9.31 -12.24 -5.70
N GLU A 254 8.07 -12.71 -5.88
CA GLU A 254 7.34 -13.49 -4.88
C GLU A 254 8.07 -14.79 -4.49
N VAL A 255 8.83 -15.43 -5.38
CA VAL A 255 9.63 -16.61 -5.02
C VAL A 255 10.67 -16.34 -3.92
N CYS A 256 11.20 -15.12 -3.85
CA CYS A 256 12.17 -14.74 -2.82
C CYS A 256 11.45 -14.44 -1.49
N PHE A 257 10.36 -13.69 -1.56
CA PHE A 257 9.59 -13.27 -0.38
C PHE A 257 8.67 -14.36 0.18
N GLN A 258 8.32 -15.38 -0.59
CA GLN A 258 7.47 -16.48 -0.13
C GLN A 258 8.26 -17.75 0.19
N ALA A 259 9.58 -17.72 0.03
CA ALA A 259 10.46 -18.82 0.38
C ALA A 259 10.25 -19.24 1.84
N THR A 260 10.13 -20.54 2.08
CA THR A 260 9.78 -21.06 3.42
C THR A 260 11.00 -21.37 4.27
N THR A 261 12.16 -21.52 3.62
CA THR A 261 13.44 -21.83 4.25
C THR A 261 14.52 -20.82 3.84
N PRO A 262 15.55 -20.62 4.68
CA PRO A 262 16.71 -19.81 4.33
C PRO A 262 17.40 -20.25 3.03
N GLU A 263 17.48 -21.56 2.79
CA GLU A 263 18.11 -22.16 1.62
C GLU A 263 17.35 -21.85 0.32
N GLU A 264 16.02 -22.00 0.35
CA GLU A 264 15.15 -21.62 -0.78
C GLU A 264 15.30 -20.13 -1.09
N CYS A 265 15.27 -19.29 -0.05
CA CYS A 265 15.35 -17.85 -0.17
C CYS A 265 16.69 -17.40 -0.77
N LEU A 266 17.81 -17.85 -0.20
CA LEU A 266 19.14 -17.50 -0.68
C LEU A 266 19.37 -17.97 -2.12
N LYS A 267 18.93 -19.19 -2.45
CA LYS A 267 19.02 -19.71 -3.82
C LYS A 267 18.23 -18.85 -4.80
N ALA A 268 17.00 -18.48 -4.46
CA ALA A 268 16.18 -17.61 -5.29
C ALA A 268 16.83 -16.23 -5.48
N LEU A 269 17.30 -15.61 -4.40
CA LEU A 269 17.99 -14.31 -4.43
C LEU A 269 19.26 -14.36 -5.29
N GLN A 270 20.04 -15.43 -5.23
CA GLN A 270 21.24 -15.60 -6.05
C GLN A 270 20.91 -15.74 -7.53
N VAL A 271 19.88 -16.51 -7.88
CA VAL A 271 19.40 -16.62 -9.27
C VAL A 271 18.98 -15.25 -9.78
N GLU A 272 18.15 -14.53 -9.03
CA GLU A 272 17.70 -13.20 -9.44
C GLU A 272 18.84 -12.17 -9.49
N SER A 273 19.85 -12.29 -8.62
CA SER A 273 21.03 -11.41 -8.64
C SER A 273 21.90 -11.58 -9.88
N THR A 274 21.76 -12.69 -10.63
CA THR A 274 22.46 -12.87 -11.92
C THR A 274 21.81 -12.10 -13.08
N ASN A 275 20.60 -11.58 -12.89
CA ASN A 275 19.90 -10.74 -13.87
C ASN A 275 20.59 -9.38 -14.05
N HIS A 276 20.43 -8.80 -15.25
CA HIS A 276 21.26 -7.68 -15.72
C HIS A 276 21.18 -6.40 -14.86
N LEU A 277 20.06 -6.12 -14.17
CA LEU A 277 19.96 -4.99 -13.24
C LEU A 277 20.90 -5.10 -12.05
N PHE A 278 20.97 -6.30 -11.48
CA PHE A 278 21.67 -6.57 -10.24
C PHE A 278 23.15 -6.91 -10.48
N ARG A 279 23.50 -7.29 -11.72
CA ARG A 279 24.87 -7.64 -12.15
C ARG A 279 25.88 -6.48 -12.03
N ARG A 280 25.43 -5.21 -12.01
CA ARG A 280 26.33 -4.04 -11.87
C ARG A 280 26.72 -3.69 -10.43
N GLY A 281 26.39 -4.55 -9.45
CA GLY A 281 26.82 -4.37 -8.06
C GLY A 281 26.03 -3.33 -7.27
N GLN A 282 24.92 -2.84 -7.81
CA GLN A 282 23.94 -2.01 -7.10
C GLN A 282 22.52 -2.42 -7.52
N THR A 283 21.67 -2.73 -6.54
CA THR A 283 20.21 -2.81 -6.77
C THR A 283 19.74 -1.41 -7.21
N PRO A 284 19.06 -1.26 -8.37
CA PRO A 284 18.55 0.05 -8.78
C PRO A 284 17.58 0.56 -7.70
N GLN A 285 17.53 1.87 -7.51
CA GLN A 285 16.51 2.47 -6.65
C GLN A 285 15.16 2.46 -7.39
N PHE A 286 14.05 2.34 -6.67
CA PHE A 286 12.72 2.35 -7.28
C PHE A 286 12.49 3.59 -8.16
N GLY A 287 12.81 4.79 -7.65
CA GLY A 287 12.70 6.03 -8.41
C GLY A 287 13.53 6.02 -9.70
N THR A 288 14.75 5.47 -9.68
CA THR A 288 15.60 5.34 -10.87
C THR A 288 15.05 4.33 -11.87
N ALA A 289 14.44 3.23 -11.40
CA ALA A 289 13.77 2.29 -12.28
C ALA A 289 12.56 2.95 -12.97
N PHE A 290 11.79 3.78 -12.26
CA PHE A 290 10.70 4.54 -12.85
C PHE A 290 11.20 5.57 -13.88
N GLU A 291 12.34 6.24 -13.64
CA GLU A 291 12.94 7.19 -14.58
C GLU A 291 13.28 6.56 -15.95
N LEU A 292 13.54 5.24 -16.01
CA LEU A 292 13.79 4.54 -17.27
C LEU A 292 12.56 4.54 -18.21
N LEU A 293 11.35 4.73 -17.68
CA LEU A 293 10.13 4.84 -18.51
C LEU A 293 10.08 6.13 -19.34
N TYR A 294 10.90 7.14 -19.01
CA TYR A 294 11.01 8.37 -19.79
C TYR A 294 11.87 8.19 -21.06
N GLN A 295 12.49 7.03 -21.25
CA GLN A 295 13.20 6.73 -22.50
C GLN A 295 12.20 6.62 -23.65
N ASN A 296 12.44 7.35 -24.74
CA ASN A 296 11.61 7.33 -25.94
C ASN A 296 12.48 7.23 -27.20
N PRO A 297 12.41 6.11 -27.97
CA PRO A 297 11.70 4.87 -27.63
C PRO A 297 12.41 4.13 -26.48
N ILE A 298 11.65 3.43 -25.65
CA ILE A 298 12.23 2.50 -24.67
C ILE A 298 12.80 1.29 -25.41
N ASP A 299 14.04 0.92 -25.11
CA ASP A 299 14.68 -0.22 -25.77
C ASP A 299 14.18 -1.57 -25.22
N GLU A 300 14.32 -2.64 -26.00
CA GLU A 300 13.82 -3.97 -25.63
C GLU A 300 14.51 -4.53 -24.36
N THR A 301 15.79 -4.18 -24.16
CA THR A 301 16.54 -4.62 -22.97
C THR A 301 15.93 -3.97 -21.74
N THR A 302 15.80 -2.64 -21.72
CA THR A 302 15.17 -1.89 -20.63
C THR A 302 13.72 -2.31 -20.41
N THR A 303 12.96 -2.58 -21.48
CA THR A 303 11.58 -3.07 -21.38
C THR A 303 11.50 -4.40 -20.65
N THR A 304 12.29 -5.39 -21.07
CA THR A 304 12.34 -6.71 -20.43
C THR A 304 12.80 -6.60 -18.98
N LEU A 305 13.73 -5.67 -18.73
CA LEU A 305 14.31 -5.42 -17.42
C LEU A 305 13.31 -4.88 -16.40
N LEU A 306 12.51 -3.88 -16.79
CA LEU A 306 11.46 -3.33 -15.95
C LEU A 306 10.33 -4.34 -15.78
N ALA A 307 10.00 -5.11 -16.83
CA ALA A 307 8.98 -6.14 -16.76
C ALA A 307 9.32 -7.23 -15.73
N ASP A 308 10.61 -7.59 -15.60
CA ASP A 308 11.08 -8.58 -14.63
C ASP A 308 11.14 -8.04 -13.19
N LEU A 309 10.80 -6.77 -12.92
CA LEU A 309 10.61 -6.28 -11.55
C LEU A 309 9.34 -6.86 -10.90
N GLY A 310 8.44 -7.44 -11.67
CA GLY A 310 7.25 -8.11 -11.17
C GLY A 310 6.07 -7.17 -10.85
N PRO A 311 4.91 -7.76 -10.53
CA PRO A 311 3.63 -7.07 -10.60
C PRO A 311 3.46 -5.98 -9.54
N LEU A 312 4.01 -6.16 -8.33
CA LEU A 312 3.89 -5.14 -7.26
C LEU A 312 4.64 -3.85 -7.63
N ASN A 313 5.86 -3.98 -8.16
CA ASN A 313 6.65 -2.82 -8.58
C ASN A 313 5.98 -2.13 -9.78
N LEU A 314 5.52 -2.90 -10.78
CA LEU A 314 4.81 -2.34 -11.93
C LEU A 314 3.51 -1.63 -11.53
N PHE A 315 2.77 -2.17 -10.57
CA PHE A 315 1.56 -1.55 -10.03
C PHE A 315 1.84 -0.21 -9.31
N ALA A 316 2.95 -0.13 -8.57
CA ALA A 316 3.41 1.12 -7.97
C ALA A 316 3.88 2.13 -9.04
N MET A 317 4.50 1.67 -10.13
CA MET A 317 4.85 2.55 -11.25
C MET A 317 3.60 3.11 -11.94
N THR A 318 2.55 2.31 -12.16
CA THR A 318 1.27 2.82 -12.70
C THR A 318 0.64 3.84 -11.76
N SER A 319 0.71 3.58 -10.45
CA SER A 319 0.18 4.50 -9.44
C SER A 319 0.91 5.84 -9.45
N THR A 320 2.21 5.84 -9.77
CA THR A 320 2.97 7.09 -9.94
C THR A 320 2.41 7.96 -11.06
N LEU A 321 1.85 7.38 -12.13
CA LEU A 321 1.24 8.15 -13.23
C LEU A 321 0.06 8.99 -12.72
N HIS A 322 -0.77 8.45 -11.83
CA HIS A 322 -1.91 9.18 -11.25
C HIS A 322 -1.45 10.39 -10.43
N ALA A 323 -0.37 10.25 -9.65
CA ALA A 323 0.23 11.37 -8.94
C ALA A 323 0.77 12.45 -9.90
N LEU A 324 1.40 12.04 -11.02
CA LEU A 324 1.87 12.98 -12.05
C LEU A 324 0.73 13.72 -12.75
N VAL A 325 -0.37 13.02 -13.08
CA VAL A 325 -1.58 13.60 -13.66
C VAL A 325 -2.17 14.64 -12.70
N PHE A 326 -2.34 14.30 -11.43
CA PHE A 326 -2.84 15.22 -10.41
C PHE A 326 -1.97 16.48 -10.29
N HIS A 327 -0.64 16.32 -10.25
CA HIS A 327 0.28 17.45 -10.18
C HIS A 327 0.20 18.35 -11.41
N HIS A 328 0.10 17.77 -12.62
CA HIS A 328 -0.06 18.53 -13.84
C HIS A 328 -1.35 19.36 -13.80
N GLN A 329 -2.49 18.74 -13.44
CA GLN A 329 -3.78 19.41 -13.29
C GLN A 329 -3.77 20.56 -12.26
N SER A 330 -2.99 20.41 -11.19
CA SER A 330 -2.95 21.37 -10.09
C SER A 330 -2.04 22.58 -10.32
N THR A 331 -1.37 22.68 -11.48
CA THR A 331 -0.42 23.78 -11.76
C THR A 331 -1.02 24.91 -12.59
N PHE A 332 -1.08 26.12 -12.04
CA PHE A 332 -1.70 27.31 -12.67
C PHE A 332 -1.02 27.83 -13.95
N SER A 333 0.22 27.43 -14.24
CA SER A 333 1.02 28.07 -15.31
C SER A 333 2.06 27.18 -15.96
N CYS A 334 2.02 25.87 -15.73
CA CYS A 334 3.01 24.99 -16.34
C CYS A 334 2.47 24.46 -17.67
N HIS A 335 2.96 25.02 -18.78
CA HIS A 335 3.04 24.35 -20.09
C HIS A 335 3.97 23.12 -20.04
N GLY A 336 3.96 22.36 -18.93
CA GLY A 336 4.71 21.13 -18.81
C GLY A 336 4.06 20.14 -19.76
N SER A 337 4.76 19.78 -20.83
CA SER A 337 4.13 19.00 -21.89
C SER A 337 3.55 17.70 -21.34
N LEU A 338 2.24 17.49 -21.57
CA LEU A 338 1.59 16.20 -21.40
C LEU A 338 2.34 15.08 -22.14
N ASP A 339 3.15 15.41 -23.15
CA ASP A 339 3.98 14.47 -23.90
C ASP A 339 4.89 13.63 -23.01
N SER A 340 5.41 14.19 -21.90
CA SER A 340 6.23 13.38 -20.98
C SER A 340 5.39 12.34 -20.25
N ILE A 341 4.16 12.68 -19.86
CA ILE A 341 3.25 11.75 -19.20
C ILE A 341 2.75 10.70 -20.20
N LYS A 342 2.41 11.12 -21.44
CA LYS A 342 2.06 10.22 -22.55
C LYS A 342 3.18 9.24 -22.87
N THR A 343 4.42 9.72 -22.94
CA THR A 343 5.60 8.88 -23.15
C THR A 343 5.73 7.79 -22.07
N VAL A 344 5.61 8.18 -20.79
CA VAL A 344 5.71 7.22 -19.68
C VAL A 344 4.52 6.25 -19.70
N LEU A 345 3.32 6.71 -20.04
CA LEU A 345 2.13 5.86 -20.23
C LEU A 345 2.38 4.78 -21.30
N ASP A 346 2.89 5.16 -22.47
CA ASP A 346 3.14 4.24 -23.58
C ASP A 346 4.29 3.27 -23.26
N SER A 347 5.37 3.77 -22.66
CA SER A 347 6.49 2.92 -22.20
C SER A 347 6.02 1.94 -21.12
N TRP A 348 5.22 2.39 -20.14
CA TRP A 348 4.69 1.49 -19.11
C TRP A 348 3.78 0.42 -19.73
N SER A 349 2.93 0.77 -20.69
CA SER A 349 2.08 -0.21 -21.41
C SER A 349 2.94 -1.27 -22.10
N SER A 350 4.02 -0.86 -22.77
CA SER A 350 4.95 -1.79 -23.45
C SER A 350 5.64 -2.74 -22.46
N VAL A 351 6.05 -2.22 -21.30
CA VAL A 351 6.62 -3.00 -20.19
C VAL A 351 5.60 -3.98 -19.64
N TRP A 352 4.37 -3.54 -19.38
CA TRP A 352 3.31 -4.41 -18.85
C TRP A 352 2.96 -5.54 -19.81
N GLN A 353 2.84 -5.26 -21.11
CA GLN A 353 2.61 -6.31 -22.11
C GLN A 353 3.76 -7.33 -22.16
N THR A 354 5.01 -6.87 -22.01
CA THR A 354 6.17 -7.76 -21.88
C THR A 354 6.08 -8.61 -20.61
N TYR A 355 5.66 -8.04 -19.48
CA TYR A 355 5.41 -8.78 -18.24
C TYR A 355 4.33 -9.85 -18.43
N ILE A 356 3.19 -9.50 -19.03
CA ILE A 356 2.12 -10.46 -19.30
C ILE A 356 2.62 -11.62 -20.18
N GLN A 357 3.36 -11.32 -21.25
CA GLN A 357 3.84 -12.33 -22.19
C GLN A 357 4.95 -13.24 -21.65
N LYS A 358 5.89 -12.68 -20.87
CA LYS A 358 7.11 -13.40 -20.46
C LYS A 358 7.09 -13.86 -19.00
N PHE A 359 6.45 -13.12 -18.11
CA PHE A 359 6.67 -13.22 -16.66
C PHE A 359 5.41 -13.49 -15.83
N SER A 360 4.21 -13.22 -16.34
CA SER A 360 2.96 -13.40 -15.56
C SER A 360 2.67 -14.83 -15.11
N VAL A 361 3.22 -15.82 -15.83
CA VAL A 361 3.14 -17.25 -15.50
C VAL A 361 4.49 -17.84 -15.03
N ASP A 362 5.53 -17.00 -14.94
CA ASP A 362 6.83 -17.40 -14.41
C ASP A 362 6.70 -17.61 -12.90
N GLN A 363 7.18 -18.74 -12.39
CA GLN A 363 7.12 -19.10 -10.97
C GLN A 363 7.84 -18.09 -10.07
N ARG A 364 8.78 -17.30 -10.62
CA ARG A 364 9.48 -16.24 -9.89
C ARG A 364 8.53 -15.15 -9.42
N HIS A 365 7.54 -14.81 -10.25
CA HIS A 365 6.56 -13.73 -10.01
C HIS A 365 5.19 -14.25 -9.60
N SER A 366 4.81 -15.44 -10.07
CA SER A 366 3.54 -16.11 -9.77
C SER A 366 3.81 -17.55 -9.35
N PRO A 367 4.17 -17.80 -8.07
CA PRO A 367 4.47 -19.15 -7.57
C PRO A 367 3.30 -20.13 -7.78
N ILE A 368 2.08 -19.59 -7.81
CA ILE A 368 0.87 -20.30 -8.21
C ILE A 368 0.45 -19.80 -9.60
N PRO A 369 0.34 -20.69 -10.61
CA PRO A 369 -0.17 -20.32 -11.92
C PRO A 369 -1.61 -19.79 -11.89
N LEU A 370 -1.89 -18.81 -12.75
CA LEU A 370 -3.25 -18.34 -13.01
C LEU A 370 -4.12 -19.50 -13.55
N GLY A 371 -5.26 -19.74 -12.90
CA GLY A 371 -6.21 -20.77 -13.33
C GLY A 371 -6.10 -22.12 -12.63
N SER A 372 -5.23 -22.27 -11.61
CA SER A 372 -5.29 -23.41 -10.69
C SER A 372 -6.61 -23.38 -9.92
N GLN A 373 -7.59 -24.18 -10.38
CA GLN A 373 -8.94 -24.23 -9.81
C GLN A 373 -8.98 -25.00 -8.47
N ASP A 374 -8.00 -25.88 -8.23
CA ASP A 374 -7.91 -26.73 -7.04
C ASP A 374 -6.67 -26.35 -6.20
N LEU A 375 -6.64 -25.12 -5.69
CA LEU A 375 -5.62 -24.70 -4.74
C LEU A 375 -5.96 -25.15 -3.34
N GLU A 376 -5.03 -25.89 -2.71
CA GLU A 376 -5.12 -26.20 -1.30
C GLU A 376 -5.22 -24.90 -0.48
N PRO A 377 -6.09 -24.83 0.54
CA PRO A 377 -6.30 -23.59 1.30
C PRO A 377 -5.02 -23.04 1.95
N GLU A 378 -4.04 -23.91 2.20
CA GLU A 378 -2.73 -23.63 2.78
C GLU A 378 -1.79 -22.92 1.81
N GLU A 379 -2.04 -23.01 0.50
CA GLU A 379 -1.23 -22.40 -0.56
C GLU A 379 -1.85 -21.11 -1.08
N MET A 380 -3.13 -20.84 -0.81
CA MET A 380 -3.85 -19.66 -1.31
C MET A 380 -3.17 -18.32 -1.00
N TRP A 381 -2.35 -18.23 0.05
CA TRP A 381 -1.61 -17.01 0.40
C TRP A 381 -0.49 -16.68 -0.61
N LYS A 382 -0.04 -17.64 -1.43
CA LYS A 382 1.03 -17.45 -2.43
C LYS A 382 0.56 -16.88 -3.76
N ARG A 383 -0.76 -16.79 -3.96
CA ARG A 383 -1.35 -16.32 -5.23
C ARG A 383 -1.01 -14.83 -5.48
N VAL A 384 -1.03 -14.42 -6.74
CA VAL A 384 -0.98 -13.00 -7.10
C VAL A 384 -2.32 -12.33 -6.76
N GLY A 385 -2.29 -11.25 -5.99
CA GLY A 385 -3.45 -10.44 -5.62
C GLY A 385 -3.84 -9.42 -6.68
N PHE A 386 -4.42 -8.29 -6.23
CA PHE A 386 -4.99 -7.30 -7.16
C PHE A 386 -3.98 -6.55 -8.03
N MET A 387 -2.68 -6.59 -7.72
CA MET A 387 -1.65 -6.00 -8.58
C MET A 387 -1.63 -6.60 -10.00
N ARG A 388 -2.25 -7.77 -10.21
CA ARG A 388 -2.51 -8.31 -11.56
C ARG A 388 -3.43 -7.43 -12.42
N HIS A 389 -4.17 -6.53 -11.79
CA HIS A 389 -5.09 -5.57 -12.40
C HIS A 389 -4.44 -4.18 -12.59
N ALA A 390 -3.12 -4.12 -12.75
CA ALA A 390 -2.42 -2.85 -12.95
C ALA A 390 -2.80 -2.17 -14.28
N GLU A 391 -3.22 -2.94 -15.28
CA GLU A 391 -3.68 -2.44 -16.58
C GLU A 391 -4.92 -1.57 -16.45
N GLU A 392 -5.86 -1.93 -15.57
CA GLU A 392 -7.07 -1.14 -15.31
C GLU A 392 -6.73 0.22 -14.70
N TYR A 393 -5.70 0.29 -13.85
CA TYR A 393 -5.20 1.56 -13.32
C TYR A 393 -4.50 2.38 -14.40
N TRP A 394 -3.80 1.74 -15.33
CA TRP A 394 -3.19 2.42 -16.48
C TRP A 394 -4.24 2.98 -17.43
N LEU A 395 -5.29 2.21 -17.75
CA LEU A 395 -6.41 2.66 -18.57
C LEU A 395 -7.07 3.90 -17.98
N LEU A 396 -7.26 3.93 -16.66
CA LEU A 396 -7.78 5.11 -15.97
C LEU A 396 -6.83 6.32 -16.10
N ALA A 397 -5.52 6.14 -15.90
CA ALA A 397 -4.55 7.23 -16.06
C ALA A 397 -4.52 7.76 -17.50
N LYS A 398 -4.53 6.85 -18.49
CA LYS A 398 -4.59 7.20 -19.91
C LYS A 398 -5.82 8.03 -20.23
N LEU A 399 -6.99 7.60 -19.76
CA LEU A 399 -8.24 8.33 -19.92
C LEU A 399 -8.17 9.75 -19.33
N MET A 400 -7.59 9.90 -18.13
CA MET A 400 -7.41 11.21 -17.52
C MET A 400 -6.52 12.12 -18.38
N VAL A 401 -5.43 11.59 -18.94
CA VAL A 401 -4.51 12.35 -19.82
C VAL A 401 -5.16 12.71 -21.17
N ASP A 402 -5.92 11.79 -21.77
CA ASP A 402 -6.62 12.04 -23.04
C ASP A 402 -7.65 13.18 -22.88
N ASN A 403 -8.42 13.17 -21.78
CA ASN A 403 -9.37 14.24 -21.47
C ASN A 403 -8.69 15.59 -21.21
N LEU A 404 -7.50 15.61 -20.59
CA LEU A 404 -6.71 16.82 -20.42
C LEU A 404 -6.23 17.37 -21.77
N SER A 405 -5.80 16.49 -22.66
CA SER A 405 -5.36 16.88 -24.01
C SER A 405 -6.50 17.51 -24.83
N CYS A 406 -7.71 16.94 -24.78
CA CYS A 406 -8.88 17.53 -25.45
C CYS A 406 -9.27 18.90 -24.87
N SER A 407 -9.00 19.14 -23.59
CA SER A 407 -9.28 20.42 -22.93
C SER A 407 -8.28 21.51 -23.36
N GLU A 408 -7.01 21.16 -23.59
CA GLU A 408 -5.99 22.08 -24.12
C GLU A 408 -6.26 22.49 -25.59
N GLU A 409 -6.82 21.58 -26.40
CA GLU A 409 -7.08 21.80 -27.83
C GLU A 409 -8.35 22.65 -28.13
N SER A 410 -9.17 22.95 -27.12
CA SER A 410 -10.37 23.76 -27.30
C SER A 410 -9.99 25.25 -27.47
N PRO A 411 -10.18 25.87 -28.66
CA PRO A 411 -9.78 27.24 -28.85
C PRO A 411 -10.67 28.16 -28.01
N VAL A 412 -10.05 28.90 -27.09
CA VAL A 412 -10.66 30.06 -26.43
C VAL A 412 -11.11 30.99 -27.55
N THR A 413 -12.39 30.91 -27.90
CA THR A 413 -12.98 31.84 -28.85
C THR A 413 -13.12 33.14 -28.07
N GLU A 414 -12.11 34.01 -28.13
CA GLU A 414 -12.21 35.39 -27.68
C GLU A 414 -13.36 36.04 -28.46
N LYS A 415 -14.56 36.00 -27.90
CA LYS A 415 -15.63 36.88 -28.32
C LYS A 415 -15.26 38.27 -27.87
N HIS A 416 -14.54 39.00 -28.72
CA HIS A 416 -14.45 40.46 -28.62
C HIS A 416 -15.86 41.04 -28.80
N ILE A 417 -16.56 41.22 -27.67
CA ILE A 417 -17.71 42.11 -27.64
C ILE A 417 -17.12 43.52 -27.53
N VAL A 418 -17.04 44.20 -28.67
CA VAL A 418 -16.79 45.64 -28.70
C VAL A 418 -18.04 46.32 -28.12
N SER A 419 -18.00 46.70 -26.84
CA SER A 419 -18.96 47.66 -26.32
C SER A 419 -18.46 49.06 -26.61
N ASP A 420 -19.22 49.78 -27.43
CA ASP A 420 -19.13 51.22 -27.57
C ASP A 420 -19.37 51.85 -26.19
N HIS A 421 -18.62 52.88 -25.82
CA HIS A 421 -18.54 53.56 -24.50
C HIS A 421 -17.45 53.06 -23.56
N GLY A 422 -16.30 53.75 -23.63
CA GLY A 422 -15.10 53.50 -22.81
C GLY A 422 -15.36 53.51 -21.30
N ARG A 423 -15.39 52.31 -20.73
CA ARG A 423 -14.96 51.98 -19.37
C ARG A 423 -14.42 50.55 -19.41
N VAL A 424 -13.12 50.39 -19.18
CA VAL A 424 -12.54 49.07 -18.91
C VAL A 424 -12.97 48.68 -17.50
N SER A 425 -14.06 47.93 -17.36
CA SER A 425 -14.27 47.09 -16.18
C SER A 425 -13.68 45.73 -16.47
N PHE A 426 -12.70 45.32 -15.67
CA PHE A 426 -12.31 43.91 -15.59
C PHE A 426 -13.48 43.18 -14.92
N ASP A 427 -14.41 42.70 -15.73
CA ASP A 427 -15.46 41.80 -15.27
C ASP A 427 -14.85 40.40 -15.22
N ALA A 428 -14.35 40.02 -14.04
CA ALA A 428 -13.71 38.74 -13.77
C ALA A 428 -14.74 37.59 -13.69
N THR A 429 -15.78 37.62 -14.52
CA THR A 429 -17.00 36.81 -14.33
C THR A 429 -17.26 35.81 -15.47
N GLU A 430 -16.35 35.66 -16.43
CA GLU A 430 -16.43 34.58 -17.44
C GLU A 430 -15.08 33.91 -17.75
N CYS A 431 -14.22 33.70 -16.73
CA CYS A 431 -13.29 32.59 -16.82
C CYS A 431 -14.08 31.32 -16.49
N ARG A 432 -14.72 30.71 -17.50
CA ARG A 432 -15.24 29.34 -17.37
C ARG A 432 -14.09 28.47 -16.89
N SER A 433 -14.06 28.15 -15.59
CA SER A 433 -13.13 27.16 -15.05
C SER A 433 -13.55 25.81 -15.62
N VAL A 434 -12.84 25.40 -16.66
CA VAL A 434 -12.87 24.04 -17.18
C VAL A 434 -12.16 23.18 -16.13
N ASP A 435 -12.85 22.83 -15.05
CA ASP A 435 -12.27 21.94 -14.04
C ASP A 435 -12.37 20.49 -14.54
N PRO A 436 -11.24 19.81 -14.82
CA PRO A 436 -11.26 18.53 -15.48
C PRO A 436 -11.32 17.41 -14.44
N LEU A 437 -12.48 16.75 -14.40
CA LEU A 437 -12.76 15.39 -13.93
C LEU A 437 -12.97 15.14 -12.43
N LEU A 438 -12.37 15.91 -11.52
CA LEU A 438 -12.61 15.78 -10.07
C LEU A 438 -12.58 17.17 -9.41
N ASN A 439 -13.74 17.76 -9.18
CA ASN A 439 -13.83 19.16 -8.72
C ASN A 439 -13.96 19.27 -7.19
N GLU A 440 -14.30 18.16 -6.53
CA GLU A 440 -14.51 18.14 -5.08
C GLU A 440 -13.33 17.45 -4.41
N TYR A 441 -12.80 18.11 -3.38
CA TYR A 441 -11.66 17.62 -2.60
C TYR A 441 -12.15 16.84 -1.39
N ASP A 442 -11.51 15.70 -1.13
CA ASP A 442 -11.70 14.88 0.07
C ASP A 442 -13.12 14.31 0.25
N GLU A 443 -13.78 14.02 -0.86
CA GLU A 443 -15.10 13.39 -0.86
C GLU A 443 -15.01 11.90 -0.51
N THR A 444 -16.02 11.38 0.18
CA THR A 444 -16.16 9.93 0.45
C THR A 444 -16.96 9.21 -0.62
N SER A 445 -17.65 9.96 -1.50
CA SER A 445 -18.43 9.40 -2.61
C SER A 445 -17.53 9.09 -3.81
N MET A 446 -17.75 7.92 -4.40
CA MET A 446 -17.05 7.45 -5.60
C MET A 446 -17.76 7.88 -6.90
N GLU A 447 -18.80 8.71 -6.81
CA GLU A 447 -19.67 9.09 -7.93
C GLU A 447 -18.91 9.73 -9.09
N GLN A 448 -17.93 10.59 -8.81
CA GLN A 448 -17.17 11.30 -9.86
C GLN A 448 -16.35 10.33 -10.72
N ILE A 449 -15.75 9.32 -10.09
CA ILE A 449 -14.97 8.29 -10.78
C ILE A 449 -15.88 7.35 -11.54
N ASN A 450 -17.02 7.00 -10.96
CA ASN A 450 -18.03 6.19 -11.65
C ASN A 450 -18.58 6.93 -12.88
N ALA A 451 -18.77 8.24 -12.80
CA ALA A 451 -19.16 9.08 -13.93
C ALA A 451 -18.06 9.07 -15.02
N LEU A 452 -16.80 9.28 -14.64
CA LEU A 452 -15.66 9.21 -15.55
C LEU A 452 -15.56 7.85 -16.27
N ILE A 453 -15.65 6.75 -15.53
CA ILE A 453 -15.65 5.39 -16.11
C ILE A 453 -16.85 5.18 -17.04
N SER A 454 -18.01 5.73 -16.69
CA SER A 454 -19.22 5.62 -17.51
C SER A 454 -19.10 6.39 -18.82
N ASP A 455 -18.45 7.54 -18.83
CA ASP A 455 -18.19 8.32 -20.04
C ASP A 455 -17.20 7.62 -20.96
N PHE A 456 -16.19 6.94 -20.41
CA PHE A 456 -15.27 6.12 -21.19
C PHE A 456 -15.97 4.99 -21.94
N ARG A 457 -16.95 4.31 -21.31
CA ARG A 457 -17.75 3.28 -21.97
C ARG A 457 -18.55 3.81 -23.17
N LYS A 458 -18.81 5.12 -23.24
CA LYS A 458 -19.49 5.75 -24.38
C LYS A 458 -18.54 6.07 -25.54
N ILE A 459 -17.24 6.19 -25.28
CA ILE A 459 -16.22 6.59 -26.26
C ILE A 459 -15.66 5.38 -27.04
N GLY A 460 -15.90 4.15 -26.56
CA GLY A 460 -15.76 2.93 -27.35
C GLY A 460 -14.31 2.45 -27.53
N LEU A 461 -13.99 1.36 -26.84
CA LEU A 461 -13.17 0.27 -27.39
C LEU A 461 -14.09 -0.91 -27.69
#